data_AF-A0A841UW15-F1
#
_entry.id   AF-A0A841UW15-F1
#
_cell.length_a   1.000
_cell.length_b   1.000
_cell.length_c   1.000
_cell.angle_alpha   90.00
_cell.angle_beta   90.00
_cell.angle_gamma   90.00
#
_symmetry.space_group_name_H-M   'P 1'
#
loop_
_entity.id
_entity.type
_entity.pdbx_description
1 polymer ?
#
loop_
_entity_poly.entity_id
_entity_poly.type
_entity_poly.pdbx_seq_one_letter_code
_entity_poly.pdbx_strand_id
1 'polypeptide(L)'
;MLTEINIGTFIKSDPKIHGGCPIIAGTAVTVRRIVIWYKLGYSPEEIADEIPHLSLAQVYAALTYYHTNKETIEAEIIAEAAEADRIEALHYSSSYE
;
A
#
# COMPACT_ATOMS: atom_id res chain seq x y z
N MET A 1 -25.54 -20.96 2.67
CA MET A 1 -25.85 -19.58 2.25
C MET A 1 -24.66 -19.07 1.45
N LEU A 2 -24.87 -18.61 0.22
CA LEU A 2 -23.83 -17.90 -0.53
C LEU A 2 -23.82 -16.46 -0.03
N THR A 3 -22.80 -16.08 0.72
CA THR A 3 -22.58 -14.69 1.12
C THR A 3 -21.79 -14.00 0.01
N GLU A 4 -22.43 -13.08 -0.69
CA GLU A 4 -21.76 -12.23 -1.68
C GLU A 4 -20.84 -11.25 -0.94
N ILE A 5 -19.58 -11.17 -1.37
CA ILE A 5 -18.60 -10.25 -0.77
C ILE A 5 -18.68 -8.90 -1.47
N ASN A 6 -18.88 -7.83 -0.71
CA ASN A 6 -18.85 -6.47 -1.23
C ASN A 6 -17.40 -5.99 -1.40
N ILE A 7 -17.00 -5.73 -2.65
CA ILE A 7 -15.64 -5.29 -3.03
C ILE A 7 -15.23 -3.98 -2.33
N GLY A 8 -16.17 -3.08 -2.07
CA GLY A 8 -15.92 -1.82 -1.36
C GLY A 8 -15.49 -2.00 0.10
N THR A 9 -15.58 -3.22 0.64
CA THR A 9 -15.12 -3.53 2.01
C THR A 9 -13.64 -3.93 2.07
N PHE A 10 -12.99 -4.16 0.92
CA PHE A 10 -11.60 -4.61 0.85
C PHE A 10 -10.59 -3.50 1.14
N ILE A 11 -10.96 -2.23 0.96
CA ILE A 11 -10.09 -1.09 1.25
C ILE A 11 -10.66 -0.31 2.42
N LYS A 12 -9.83 -0.05 3.43
CA LYS A 12 -10.19 0.74 4.60
C LYS A 12 -9.14 1.82 4.85
N SER A 13 -9.57 2.94 5.40
CA SER A 13 -8.68 3.98 5.89
C SER A 13 -9.05 4.26 7.34
N ASP A 14 -8.06 4.24 8.23
CA ASP A 14 -8.23 4.62 9.64
C ASP A 14 -7.18 5.69 9.96
N PRO A 15 -7.57 6.92 10.35
CA PRO A 15 -6.61 7.97 10.73
C PRO A 15 -5.59 7.54 11.79
N LYS A 16 -5.93 6.55 12.62
CA LYS A 16 -5.04 6.00 13.66
C LYS A 16 -4.00 5.02 13.11
N ILE A 17 -4.18 4.50 11.89
CA ILE A 17 -3.33 3.50 11.25
C ILE A 17 -2.65 4.14 10.06
N HIS A 18 -1.30 4.18 10.06
CA HIS A 18 -0.50 4.81 9.00
C HIS A 18 -0.96 6.24 8.63
N GLY A 19 -1.46 7.02 9.60
CA GLY A 19 -1.93 8.38 9.37
C GLY A 19 -3.14 8.50 8.44
N GLY A 20 -3.95 7.44 8.30
CA GLY A 20 -5.11 7.42 7.40
C GLY A 20 -4.82 6.87 6.01
N CYS A 21 -3.59 6.40 5.74
CA CYS A 21 -3.26 5.75 4.47
C CYS A 21 -4.22 4.58 4.20
N PRO A 22 -4.70 4.41 2.96
CA PRO A 22 -5.54 3.27 2.59
C PRO A 22 -4.81 1.93 2.82
N ILE A 23 -5.46 1.02 3.53
CA ILE A 23 -4.99 -0.33 3.84
C ILE A 23 -5.96 -1.38 3.29
N ILE A 24 -5.45 -2.59 3.08
CA ILE A 24 -6.27 -3.74 2.76
C ILE A 24 -6.95 -4.25 4.04
N ALA A 25 -8.28 -4.32 4.02
CA ALA A 25 -9.09 -4.74 5.15
C ALA A 25 -8.71 -6.14 5.64
N GLY A 26 -8.54 -6.26 6.96
CA GLY A 26 -8.10 -7.53 7.58
C GLY A 26 -6.59 -7.74 7.55
N THR A 27 -5.82 -6.78 7.04
CA THR A 27 -4.36 -6.81 7.02
C THR A 27 -3.79 -5.47 7.51
N ALA A 28 -2.46 -5.40 7.68
CA ALA A 28 -1.73 -4.14 7.86
C ALA A 28 -1.06 -3.66 6.56
N VAL A 29 -1.39 -4.26 5.41
CA VAL A 29 -0.76 -3.96 4.12
C VAL A 29 -1.40 -2.70 3.53
N THR A 30 -0.58 -1.71 3.20
CA THR A 30 -1.05 -0.48 2.56
C THR A 30 -1.33 -0.70 1.07
N VAL A 31 -2.31 0.03 0.52
CA VAL A 31 -2.55 0.04 -0.94
C VAL A 31 -1.30 0.50 -1.67
N ARG A 32 -0.59 1.49 -1.11
CA ARG A 32 0.69 1.96 -1.61
C ARG A 32 1.71 0.84 -1.81
N ARG A 33 1.85 -0.09 -0.86
CA ARG A 33 2.78 -1.22 -0.98
C ARG A 33 2.48 -2.08 -2.21
N ILE A 34 1.20 -2.37 -2.45
CA ILE A 34 0.74 -3.13 -3.62
C ILE A 34 1.07 -2.38 -4.91
N VAL A 35 0.82 -1.07 -4.93
CA VAL A 35 1.12 -0.21 -6.10
C VAL A 35 2.61 -0.16 -6.40
N ILE A 36 3.47 -0.09 -5.39
CA ILE A 36 4.93 -0.12 -5.58
C ILE A 36 5.34 -1.40 -6.30
N TRP A 37 4.86 -2.57 -5.83
CA TRP A 37 5.20 -3.86 -6.45
C TRP A 37 4.65 -3.97 -7.87
N TYR A 38 3.43 -3.53 -8.09
CA TYR A 38 2.84 -3.46 -9.43
C TYR A 38 3.68 -2.59 -10.39
N LYS A 39 4.17 -1.44 -9.91
CA LYS A 39 5.06 -0.55 -10.70
C LYS A 39 6.45 -1.13 -10.93
N LEU A 40 6.91 -2.06 -10.08
CA LEU A 40 8.13 -2.84 -10.28
C LEU A 40 7.96 -3.98 -11.30
N GLY A 41 6.75 -4.18 -11.83
CA GLY A 41 6.46 -5.17 -12.88
C GLY A 41 5.93 -6.50 -12.38
N TYR A 42 5.67 -6.62 -11.07
CA TYR A 42 5.01 -7.81 -10.52
C TYR A 42 3.56 -7.88 -10.96
N SER A 43 3.12 -9.07 -11.35
CA SER A 43 1.72 -9.37 -11.63
C SER A 43 0.88 -9.39 -10.34
N PRO A 44 -0.44 -9.16 -10.43
CA PRO A 44 -1.34 -9.27 -9.28
C PRO A 44 -1.26 -10.63 -8.57
N GLU A 45 -1.05 -11.71 -9.32
CA GLU A 45 -0.89 -13.06 -8.83
C GLU A 45 0.40 -13.22 -8.02
N GLU A 46 1.54 -12.77 -8.54
CA GLU A 46 2.81 -12.78 -7.81
C GLU A 46 2.74 -11.96 -6.52
N ILE A 47 2.06 -10.81 -6.55
CA ILE A 47 1.87 -9.98 -5.35
C ILE A 47 1.03 -10.71 -4.30
N ALA A 48 -0.02 -11.42 -4.72
CA ALA A 48 -0.86 -12.20 -3.81
C ALA A 48 -0.10 -13.38 -3.19
N ASP A 49 0.75 -14.05 -3.97
CA ASP A 49 1.53 -15.20 -3.53
C ASP A 49 2.63 -14.82 -2.54
N GLU A 50 3.27 -13.66 -2.74
CA GLU A 50 4.38 -13.17 -1.92
C GLU A 50 3.94 -12.52 -0.59
N ILE A 51 2.69 -12.08 -0.48
CA ILE A 51 2.17 -11.41 0.73
C ILE A 51 1.23 -12.36 1.47
N PRO A 52 1.68 -12.98 2.58
CA PRO A 52 0.83 -13.84 3.38
C PRO A 52 -0.46 -13.14 3.80
N HIS A 53 -1.58 -13.85 3.73
CA HIS A 53 -2.92 -13.37 4.09
C HIS A 53 -3.54 -12.35 3.12
N LEU A 54 -2.91 -12.09 1.98
CA LEU A 54 -3.49 -11.27 0.91
C LEU A 54 -4.13 -12.17 -0.16
N SER A 55 -5.40 -11.93 -0.45
CA SER A 55 -6.07 -12.61 -1.57
C SER A 55 -5.90 -11.84 -2.87
N LEU A 56 -5.93 -12.56 -4.00
CA LEU A 56 -5.90 -11.96 -5.34
C LEU A 56 -7.02 -10.92 -5.53
N ALA A 57 -8.22 -11.17 -4.98
CA ALA A 57 -9.32 -10.21 -5.03
C ALA A 57 -8.98 -8.89 -4.31
N GLN A 58 -8.29 -8.95 -3.17
CA GLN A 58 -7.83 -7.76 -2.46
C GLN A 58 -6.73 -7.01 -3.23
N VAL A 59 -5.84 -7.72 -3.92
CA VAL A 59 -4.84 -7.10 -4.81
C VAL A 59 -5.53 -6.32 -5.91
N TYR A 60 -6.49 -6.92 -6.62
CA TYR A 60 -7.23 -6.21 -7.67
C TYR A 60 -8.06 -5.05 -7.13
N ALA A 61 -8.63 -5.16 -5.93
CA ALA A 61 -9.32 -4.05 -5.28
C ALA A 61 -8.36 -2.88 -4.99
N ALA A 62 -7.13 -3.18 -4.54
CA ALA A 62 -6.09 -2.18 -4.31
C ALA A 62 -5.68 -1.47 -5.61
N LEU A 63 -5.49 -2.22 -6.69
CA LEU A 63 -5.16 -1.67 -8.01
C LEU A 63 -6.31 -0.84 -8.59
N THR A 64 -7.55 -1.28 -8.40
CA THR A 64 -8.74 -0.49 -8.79
C THR A 64 -8.80 0.82 -8.02
N TYR A 65 -8.56 0.78 -6.70
CA TYR A 65 -8.49 1.96 -5.86
C TYR A 65 -7.38 2.92 -6.31
N TYR A 66 -6.20 2.39 -6.61
CA TYR A 66 -5.09 3.16 -7.15
C TYR A 66 -5.45 3.86 -8.47
N HIS A 67 -6.05 3.15 -9.42
CA HIS A 67 -6.42 3.75 -10.71
C HIS A 67 -7.50 4.83 -10.58
N THR A 68 -8.34 4.75 -9.55
CA THR A 68 -9.36 5.76 -9.25
C THR A 68 -8.79 6.96 -8.48
N ASN A 69 -7.72 6.76 -7.70
CA ASN A 69 -7.12 7.78 -6.81
C ASN A 69 -5.63 8.00 -7.11
N LYS A 70 -5.24 7.92 -8.39
CA LYS A 70 -3.84 7.80 -8.80
C LYS A 70 -3.00 8.96 -8.28
N GLU A 71 -3.46 10.20 -8.44
CA GLU A 71 -2.71 11.39 -8.02
C GLU A 71 -2.43 11.39 -6.51
N THR A 72 -3.43 11.05 -5.70
CA THR A 72 -3.30 10.94 -4.24
C THR A 72 -2.27 9.88 -3.86
N ILE A 73 -2.37 8.67 -4.42
CA ILE A 73 -1.46 7.57 -4.07
C ILE A 73 -0.04 7.84 -4.57
N GLU A 74 0.14 8.43 -5.75
CA GLU A 74 1.46 8.83 -6.25
C GLU A 74 2.09 9.91 -5.36
N ALA A 75 1.31 10.89 -4.91
CA ALA A 75 1.79 11.90 -3.97
C ALA A 75 2.20 11.27 -2.62
N GLU A 76 1.43 10.31 -2.11
CA GLU A 76 1.80 9.55 -0.90
C GLU A 76 3.09 8.75 -1.08
N ILE A 77 3.28 8.10 -2.24
CA ILE A 77 4.52 7.37 -2.57
C ILE A 77 5.73 8.30 -2.56
N ILE A 78 5.62 9.45 -3.22
CA ILE A 78 6.71 10.43 -3.29
C ILE A 78 7.01 11.01 -1.91
N ALA A 79 5.98 11.33 -1.13
CA ALA A 79 6.15 11.87 0.21
C ALA A 79 6.85 10.89 1.17
N GLU A 80 6.49 9.60 1.11
CA GLU A 80 7.15 8.56 1.91
C GLU A 80 8.60 8.35 1.49
N ALA A 81 8.90 8.31 0.19
CA ALA A 81 10.28 8.20 -0.30
C ALA A 81 11.14 9.38 0.16
N ALA A 82 10.63 10.61 0.05
CA ALA A 82 11.34 11.80 0.51
C ALA A 82 11.58 11.81 2.03
N GLU A 83 10.67 11.25 2.82
CA GLU A 83 10.86 11.10 4.27
C GLU A 83 11.92 10.06 4.60
N ALA A 84 11.95 8.93 3.88
CA ALA A 84 13.00 7.91 4.03
C ALA A 84 14.38 8.50 3.76
N ASP A 85 14.55 9.25 2.66
CA ASP A 85 15.80 9.93 2.31
C ASP A 85 16.24 10.94 3.39
N ARG A 86 15.28 11.69 3.97
CA ARG A 86 15.57 12.63 5.08
C ARG A 86 16.09 11.91 6.31
N ILE A 87 15.45 10.81 6.70
CA ILE A 87 15.84 10.02 7.89
C ILE A 87 17.23 9.40 7.67
N GLU A 88 17.52 8.90 6.46
CA GLU A 88 18.84 8.36 6.12
C GLU A 88 19.93 9.43 6.20
N ALA A 89 19.69 10.63 5.65
CA ALA A 89 20.65 11.74 5.70
C ALA A 89 20.97 12.17 7.15
N LEU A 90 19.97 12.17 8.04
CA LEU A 90 20.17 12.47 9.47
C LEU A 90 21.01 11.39 10.16
N HIS A 91 20.74 10.11 9.90
CA HIS A 91 21.53 9.01 10.47
C HIS A 91 22.97 8.98 9.95
N TYR A 92 23.18 9.32 8.67
CA TYR A 92 24.52 9.46 8.10
C TYR A 92 25.31 10.59 8.78
N SER A 93 24.66 11.71 9.11
CA SER A 93 25.31 12.85 9.79
C SER A 93 25.65 12.57 11.26
N SER A 94 24.81 11.85 12.01
CA SER A 94 25.09 11.51 13.43
C SER A 94 26.09 10.37 13.63
N SER A 95 26.48 9.66 12.58
CA SER A 95 27.44 8.54 12.67
C SER A 95 28.91 8.97 12.55
N TYR A 96 29.19 10.26 12.32
CA TYR A 96 30.54 10.82 12.14
C TYR A 96 30.83 12.07 12.99
N GLU A 97 30.03 12.34 14.03
CA GLU A 97 30.35 13.27 15.13
C GLU A 97 30.71 12.49 16.41
#